data_AF-A0AAV8RS98-F1
#
_entry.id   AF-A0AAV8RS98-F1
#
_cell.length_a   1.000
_cell.length_b   1.000
_cell.length_c   1.000
_cell.angle_alpha   90.00
_cell.angle_beta   90.00
_cell.angle_gamma   90.00
#
_symmetry.space_group_name_H-M   'P 1'
#
loop_
_entity.id
_entity.type
_entity.pdbx_description
1 polymer ?
#
loop_
_entity_poly.entity_id
_entity_poly.type
_entity_poly.pdbx_seq_one_letter_code
_entity_poly.pdbx_strand_id
1 'polypeptide(L)'
;MFPYPAFGHINPFLQLGCSACAIGSGVRITFLSASANVPQIESLLPASMAISIVLLHLSAMLGLSLGVDSTADLLKLAVDGTRPQVESLLRQLRPHLVLSIHLLGV
;
A
#
# COMPACT_ATOMS: atom_id res chain seq x y z
N MET A 1 0.67 6.75 -1.83
CA MET A 1 -0.48 5.87 -2.12
C MET A 1 -0.36 4.63 -1.27
N PHE A 2 -1.38 4.32 -0.47
CA PHE A 2 -1.37 3.19 0.45
C PHE A 2 -2.70 2.40 0.34
N PRO A 3 -2.85 1.55 -0.69
CA PRO A 3 -4.02 0.70 -0.84
C PRO A 3 -4.02 -0.41 0.20
N TYR A 4 -5.20 -0.96 0.48
CA TYR A 4 -5.31 -2.24 1.18
C TYR A 4 -4.60 -3.34 0.35
N PRO A 5 -3.86 -4.30 0.96
CA PRO A 5 -3.01 -5.25 0.23
C PRO A 5 -3.81 -6.40 -0.42
N ALA A 6 -4.86 -6.06 -1.15
CA ALA A 6 -5.66 -6.97 -1.97
C ALA A 6 -5.86 -6.36 -3.37
N PHE A 7 -5.84 -7.20 -4.42
CA PHE A 7 -5.85 -6.71 -5.81
C PHE A 7 -7.09 -5.88 -6.19
N GLY A 8 -8.23 -6.13 -5.56
CA GLY A 8 -9.43 -5.30 -5.71
C GLY A 8 -9.21 -3.83 -5.31
N HIS A 9 -8.28 -3.55 -4.39
CA HIS A 9 -7.92 -2.21 -3.93
C HIS A 9 -6.63 -1.69 -4.56
N ILE A 10 -5.68 -2.57 -4.88
CA ILE A 10 -4.42 -2.20 -5.52
C ILE A 10 -4.65 -1.70 -6.95
N ASN A 11 -5.45 -2.42 -7.76
CA ASN A 11 -5.61 -2.11 -9.18
C ASN A 11 -6.19 -0.69 -9.42
N PRO A 12 -7.25 -0.25 -8.72
CA PRO A 12 -7.75 1.13 -8.88
C PRO A 12 -6.71 2.19 -8.53
N PHE A 13 -5.88 1.95 -7.51
CA PHE A 13 -4.80 2.87 -7.15
C PHE A 13 -3.72 2.91 -8.23
N LEU A 14 -3.39 1.77 -8.85
CA LEU A 14 -2.42 1.73 -9.94
C LEU A 14 -2.94 2.50 -11.15
N GLN A 15 -4.21 2.29 -11.53
CA GLN A 15 -4.86 3.03 -12.61
C GLN A 15 -4.88 4.55 -12.35
N LEU A 16 -5.20 4.95 -11.12
CA LEU A 16 -5.17 6.36 -10.72
C LEU A 16 -3.74 6.93 -10.80
N GLY A 17 -2.75 6.18 -10.31
CA GLY A 17 -1.35 6.57 -10.39
C GLY A 17 -0.89 6.73 -11.84
N CYS A 18 -1.19 5.74 -12.68
CA CYS A 18 -0.97 5.74 -14.13
C CYS A 18 -1.52 6.99 -14.78
N SER A 19 -2.78 7.29 -14.49
CA SER A 19 -3.46 8.46 -15.04
C SER A 19 -2.81 9.76 -14.58
N ALA A 20 -2.46 9.89 -13.29
CA ALA A 20 -1.86 11.09 -12.75
C ALA A 20 -0.48 11.42 -13.35
N CYS A 21 0.38 10.42 -13.58
CA CYS A 21 1.66 10.68 -14.26
C CYS A 21 1.48 10.95 -15.76
N ALA A 22 0.53 10.28 -16.43
CA ALA A 22 0.28 10.47 -17.86
C ALA A 22 -0.16 11.91 -18.20
N ILE A 23 -0.84 12.61 -17.29
CA ILE A 23 -1.27 14.01 -17.46
C ILE A 23 -0.07 14.99 -17.43
N GLY A 24 1.16 14.52 -17.17
CA GLY A 24 2.37 15.35 -17.23
C GLY A 24 2.52 16.30 -16.03
N SER A 25 1.71 16.09 -14.99
CA SER A 25 1.87 16.79 -13.72
C SER A 25 3.16 16.31 -13.07
N GLY A 26 4.04 17.20 -12.59
CA GLY A 26 5.29 16.87 -11.88
C GLY A 26 5.09 16.13 -10.54
N VAL A 27 4.06 15.28 -10.46
CA VAL A 27 3.64 14.49 -9.32
C VAL A 27 4.53 13.26 -9.21
N ARG A 28 5.26 13.19 -8.11
CA ARG A 28 5.97 12.00 -7.69
C ARG A 28 5.03 11.09 -6.92
N ILE A 29 4.88 9.86 -7.37
CA ILE A 29 4.01 8.88 -6.74
C ILE A 29 4.86 7.81 -6.06
N THR A 30 4.58 7.59 -4.79
CA THR A 30 5.13 6.46 -4.02
C THR A 30 4.00 5.55 -3.58
N PHE A 31 4.10 4.27 -3.92
CA PHE A 31 3.23 3.20 -3.48
C PHE A 31 3.81 2.50 -2.27
N LEU A 32 3.01 2.34 -1.21
CA LEU A 32 3.35 1.49 -0.09
C LEU A 32 2.67 0.13 -0.29
N SER A 33 3.43 -0.96 -0.32
CA SER A 33 2.88 -2.30 -0.59
C SER A 33 3.63 -3.39 0.14
N ALA A 34 2.93 -4.48 0.46
CA ALA A 34 3.55 -5.69 0.97
C ALA A 34 4.45 -6.34 -0.10
N SER A 35 5.56 -6.94 0.34
CA SER A 35 6.54 -7.59 -0.56
C SER A 35 5.91 -8.62 -1.50
N ALA A 36 4.94 -9.39 -1.01
CA ALA A 36 4.24 -10.41 -1.80
C ALA A 36 3.49 -9.85 -3.02
N ASN A 37 3.07 -8.57 -2.98
CA ASN A 37 2.30 -7.94 -4.04
C ASN A 37 3.18 -7.22 -5.07
N VAL A 38 4.46 -6.96 -4.76
CA VAL A 38 5.34 -6.13 -5.59
C VAL A 38 5.57 -6.71 -6.99
N PRO A 39 5.88 -8.00 -7.19
CA PRO A 39 6.12 -8.52 -8.53
C PRO A 39 4.93 -8.32 -9.48
N GLN A 40 3.70 -8.46 -8.95
CA GLN A 40 2.49 -8.24 -9.73
C GLN A 40 2.20 -6.75 -9.94
N ILE A 41 2.52 -5.88 -8.98
CA ILE A 41 2.40 -4.44 -9.18
C ILE A 41 3.36 -3.99 -10.29
N GLU A 42 4.62 -4.43 -10.25
CA GLU A 42 5.63 -4.09 -11.24
C GLU A 42 5.26 -4.59 -12.64
N SER A 43 4.65 -5.77 -12.77
CA SER A 43 4.21 -6.28 -14.07
C SER A 43 3.05 -5.49 -14.69
N LEU A 44 2.29 -4.74 -13.87
CA LEU A 44 1.18 -3.90 -14.31
C LEU A 44 1.60 -2.45 -14.59
N LEU A 45 2.80 -2.04 -14.17
CA LEU A 45 3.30 -0.69 -14.37
C LEU A 45 3.97 -0.54 -15.74
N PRO A 46 3.65 0.50 -16.52
CA PRO A 46 4.39 0.81 -17.73
C PRO A 46 5.86 1.10 -17.43
N ALA A 47 6.79 0.56 -18.21
CA ALA A 47 8.24 0.72 -17.99
C ALA A 47 8.73 2.18 -17.99
N SER A 48 8.01 3.09 -18.67
CA SER A 48 8.33 4.52 -18.72
C SER A 48 7.84 5.30 -17.50
N MET A 49 7.16 4.65 -16.55
CA MET A 49 6.44 5.32 -15.50
C MET A 49 7.23 5.43 -14.20
N ALA A 50 7.39 6.67 -13.73
CA ALA A 50 8.12 6.97 -12.50
C ALA A 50 7.25 6.80 -11.23
N ILE A 51 6.76 5.57 -10.97
CA ILE A 51 6.19 5.19 -9.67
C ILE A 51 7.27 4.49 -8.85
N SER A 52 7.51 4.98 -7.63
CA SER A 52 8.35 4.27 -6.66
C SER A 52 7.51 3.34 -5.78
N ILE A 53 8.01 2.14 -5.50
CA ILE A 53 7.38 1.21 -4.57
C ILE A 53 8.25 1.12 -3.31
N VAL A 54 7.63 1.31 -2.15
CA VAL A 54 8.26 1.13 -0.83
C VAL A 54 7.60 -0.07 -0.15
N LEU A 55 8.43 -0.97 0.35
CA LEU A 55 7.99 -2.20 0.99
C LEU A 55 7.44 -1.93 2.39
N LEU A 56 6.27 -2.49 2.65
CA LEU A 56 5.72 -2.67 3.99
C LEU A 56 5.98 -4.09 4.45
N HIS A 57 6.49 -4.21 5.68
CA HIS A 57 6.73 -5.49 6.32
C HIS A 57 5.50 -5.83 7.16
N LEU A 58 4.64 -6.69 6.62
CA LEU A 58 3.54 -7.26 7.38
C LEU A 58 4.14 -8.26 8.38
N SER A 59 3.84 -8.08 9.67
CA SER A 59 4.24 -9.04 10.70
C SER A 59 3.52 -10.36 10.50
N ALA A 60 4.27 -11.47 10.51
CA ALA A 60 3.67 -12.79 10.57
C ALA A 60 2.94 -12.94 11.90
N MET A 61 1.62 -13.10 11.87
CA MET A 61 0.82 -13.39 13.05
C MET A 61 0.99 -14.87 13.40
N LEU A 62 1.75 -15.16 14.46
CA LEU A 62 1.92 -16.51 15.00
C LEU A 62 0.76 -16.83 15.95
N GLY A 63 -0.07 -17.81 15.54
CA GLY A 63 -1.27 -18.24 16.26
C GLY A 63 -2.52 -17.46 15.81
N LEU A 64 -3.64 -18.16 15.58
CA LEU A 64 -4.93 -17.49 15.52
C LEU A 64 -5.16 -16.87 16.91
N SER A 65 -5.11 -15.53 16.99
CA SER A 65 -5.67 -14.83 18.15
C SER A 65 -7.10 -15.33 18.35
N LEU A 66 -7.48 -15.65 19.59
CA LEU A 66 -8.88 -15.88 19.92
C LEU A 66 -9.70 -14.69 19.37
N GLY A 67 -10.73 -14.96 18.56
CA GLY A 67 -11.59 -13.93 17.97
C GLY A 67 -11.23 -13.49 16.54
N VAL A 68 -10.36 -14.23 15.84
CA VAL A 68 -10.20 -14.09 14.39
C VAL A 68 -11.04 -15.17 13.69
N ASP A 69 -12.10 -14.74 13.02
CA ASP A 69 -13.03 -15.64 12.34
C ASP A 69 -12.71 -15.79 10.84
N SER A 70 -11.87 -14.92 10.28
CA SER A 70 -11.52 -14.94 8.86
C SER A 70 -10.07 -14.56 8.54
N THR A 71 -9.61 -14.96 7.36
CA THR A 71 -8.32 -14.51 6.81
C THR A 71 -8.29 -13.00 6.55
N ALA A 72 -9.46 -12.39 6.32
CA ALA A 72 -9.59 -10.94 6.19
C ALA A 72 -9.29 -10.23 7.52
N ASP A 73 -9.70 -10.81 8.66
CA ASP A 73 -9.41 -10.26 9.99
C ASP A 73 -7.91 -10.35 10.33
N LEU A 74 -7.25 -11.46 9.98
CA LEU A 74 -5.79 -11.57 10.09
C LEU A 74 -5.08 -10.53 9.25
N LEU A 75 -5.53 -10.35 8.00
CA LEU A 75 -4.94 -9.37 7.10
C LEU A 75 -5.13 -7.94 7.62
N LYS A 76 -6.32 -7.63 8.16
CA LYS A 76 -6.58 -6.35 8.81
C LYS A 76 -5.64 -6.11 9.98
N LEU A 77 -5.50 -7.08 10.89
CA LEU A 77 -4.58 -6.97 12.03
C LEU A 77 -3.12 -6.81 11.59
N ALA A 78 -2.69 -7.56 10.58
CA ALA A 78 -1.35 -7.43 10.01
C ALA A 78 -1.11 -6.04 9.40
N VAL A 79 -2.10 -5.48 8.69
CA VAL A 79 -2.06 -4.11 8.15
C VAL A 79 -2.05 -3.08 9.28
N ASP A 80 -2.90 -3.22 10.30
CA ASP A 80 -2.94 -2.35 11.48
C ASP A 80 -1.58 -2.32 12.21
N GLY A 81 -0.91 -3.46 12.27
CA GLY A 81 0.46 -3.59 12.81
C GLY A 81 1.52 -2.79 12.05
N THR A 82 1.28 -2.40 10.79
CA THR A 82 2.22 -1.57 10.02
C THR A 82 2.18 -0.08 10.36
N ARG A 83 1.26 0.36 11.24
CA ARG A 83 1.12 1.78 11.62
C ARG A 83 2.45 2.48 11.95
N PRO A 84 3.33 1.93 12.81
CA PRO A 84 4.59 2.60 13.15
C PRO A 84 5.52 2.76 11.94
N GLN A 85 5.52 1.76 11.05
CA GLN A 85 6.31 1.80 9.81
C GLN A 85 5.75 2.87 8.85
N VAL A 86 4.44 2.91 8.66
CA VAL A 86 3.77 3.91 7.82
C VAL A 86 4.01 5.32 8.36
N GLU A 87 3.86 5.55 9.67
CA GLU A 87 4.13 6.86 10.27
C GLU A 87 5.59 7.31 10.07
N SER A 88 6.55 6.40 10.24
CA SER A 88 7.96 6.68 9.97
C SER A 88 8.19 7.07 8.51
N LEU A 89 7.63 6.30 7.58
CA LEU A 89 7.72 6.57 6.15
C LEU A 89 7.07 7.90 5.77
N LEU A 90 5.93 8.27 6.35
CA LEU A 90 5.28 9.55 6.08
C LEU A 90 6.13 10.73 6.58
N ARG A 91 6.79 10.61 7.74
CA ARG A 91 7.72 11.63 8.24
C ARG A 91 8.96 11.77 7.35
N GLN A 92 9.48 10.67 6.81
CA GLN A 92 10.65 10.66 5.94
C GLN A 92 10.32 11.18 4.53
N LEU A 93 9.26 10.67 3.92
CA LEU A 93 8.85 11.00 2.55
C LEU A 93 8.20 12.38 2.44
N ARG A 94 7.63 12.89 3.54
CA ARG A 94 6.91 14.17 3.61
C ARG A 94 5.96 14.39 2.42
N PRO A 95 5.02 13.46 2.15
CA PRO A 95 4.14 13.58 1.00
C PRO A 95 3.17 14.76 1.15
N HIS A 96 2.85 15.40 0.03
CA HIS A 96 1.84 16.47 -0.02
C HIS A 96 0.40 15.94 0.15
N LEU A 97 0.17 14.69 -0.27
CA LEU A 97 -1.13 14.03 -0.20
C LEU A 97 -0.94 12.53 0.06
N VAL A 98 -1.77 11.98 0.95
CA VAL A 98 -1.88 10.54 1.20
C VAL A 98 -3.25 10.08 0.74
N LEU A 99 -3.27 9.13 -0.19
CA LEU A 99 -4.47 8.38 -0.57
C LEU A 99 -4.41 7.00 0.09
N SER A 100 -5.47 6.59 0.77
CA SER A 100 -5.60 5.28 1.40
C SER A 100 -7.07 4.87 1.54
N ILE A 101 -7.35 3.56 1.58
CA ILE A 101 -8.70 2.97 1.74
C ILE A 101 -8.95 2.48 3.17
N HIS A 102 -7.91 2.43 4.02
CA HIS A 102 -8.06 2.09 5.42
C HIS A 102 -7.24 3.10 6.22
N LEU A 103 -7.90 4.01 6.94
CA LEU A 103 -7.22 4.61 8.08
C LEU A 103 -7.05 3.47 9.07
N LEU A 104 -5.79 3.14 9.36
CA LEU A 104 -5.42 2.38 10.55
C LEU A 104 -6.30 2.92 11.69
N GLY A 105 -7.11 2.05 12.29
CA GLY A 105 -8.35 2.39 12.99
C GLY A 105 -8.45 3.77 13.64
N VAL A 106 -9.49 4.51 13.24
CA VAL A 106 -10.47 5.12 14.16
C VAL A 106 -11.74 4.30 14.06
#